data_AF-A0A5M9ZX84-F1
#
_entry.id   AF-A0A5M9ZX84-F1
#
_cell.length_a   1.000
_cell.length_b   1.000
_cell.length_c   1.000
_cell.angle_alpha   90.00
_cell.angle_beta   90.00
_cell.angle_gamma   90.00
#
_symmetry.space_group_name_H-M   'P 1'
#
loop_
_entity.id
_entity.type
_entity.pdbx_description
1 polymer ?
#
loop_
_entity_poly.entity_id
_entity_poly.type
_entity_poly.pdbx_seq_one_letter_code
_entity_poly.pdbx_strand_id
1 'polypeptide(L)'
;MEYTQDIPDQLFDTRTPEDEEQALRELAGRAKAKHLIAGSMFVGRFSDGVRITLPLQLTVGQFRRVGGLSEADGIDQFTQIVQLLGNETEAAKLDHEPFTEVAQLLGSAYPDALQKVIQLSMGESKAS
;
A
#
# COMPACT_ATOMS: atom_id res chain seq x y z
N MET A 1 -18.25 -18.85 -2.76
CA MET A 1 -17.62 -19.87 -1.91
C MET A 1 -17.91 -19.47 -0.48
N GLU A 2 -18.86 -20.16 0.16
CA GLU A 2 -19.17 -19.97 1.58
C GLU A 2 -18.00 -20.55 2.38
N TYR A 3 -17.21 -19.68 3.02
CA TYR A 3 -16.22 -20.11 4.01
C TYR A 3 -16.92 -20.16 5.37
N THR A 4 -17.75 -21.17 5.59
CA THR A 4 -18.13 -21.55 6.95
C THR A 4 -17.20 -22.68 7.35
N GLN A 5 -16.04 -22.33 7.88
CA GLN A 5 -15.35 -23.27 8.76
C GLN A 5 -16.27 -23.46 9.96
N ASP A 6 -16.49 -24.71 10.35
CA ASP A 6 -17.20 -25.05 11.57
C ASP A 6 -16.27 -24.64 12.74
N ILE A 7 -16.42 -23.41 13.23
CA ILE A 7 -15.63 -22.87 14.34
C ILE A 7 -16.32 -23.28 15.64
N PRO A 8 -15.73 -24.16 16.47
CA PRO A 8 -16.37 -24.59 17.70
C PRO A 8 -16.66 -23.42 18.63
N ASP A 9 -17.88 -23.37 19.20
CA ASP A 9 -18.31 -22.32 20.13
C ASP A 9 -17.34 -22.12 21.30
N GLN A 10 -16.72 -23.22 21.77
CA GLN A 10 -15.73 -23.20 22.85
C GLN A 10 -14.54 -22.26 22.54
N LEU A 11 -14.18 -22.05 21.28
CA LEU A 11 -13.09 -21.14 20.91
C LEU A 11 -13.42 -19.68 21.23
N PHE A 12 -14.70 -19.28 21.23
CA PHE A 12 -15.10 -17.92 21.61
C PHE A 12 -14.89 -17.67 23.10
N ASP A 13 -14.97 -18.70 23.95
CA ASP A 13 -14.78 -18.60 25.40
C ASP A 13 -13.31 -18.78 25.84
N THR A 14 -12.49 -19.45 25.03
CA THR A 14 -11.10 -19.81 25.41
C THR A 14 -10.00 -18.99 24.72
N ARG A 15 -10.32 -18.23 23.67
CA ARG A 15 -9.36 -17.38 22.95
C ARG A 15 -8.84 -16.26 23.85
N THR A 16 -7.53 -16.01 23.82
CA THR A 16 -6.90 -14.90 24.55
C THR A 16 -6.46 -13.77 23.59
N PRO A 17 -6.14 -12.57 24.12
CA PRO A 17 -5.56 -11.49 23.33
C PRO A 17 -4.26 -11.89 22.59
N GLU A 18 -3.44 -12.76 23.17
CA GLU A 18 -2.21 -13.26 22.54
C GLU A 18 -2.51 -14.16 21.34
N ASP A 19 -3.55 -14.99 21.42
CA ASP A 19 -3.99 -15.83 20.30
C ASP A 19 -4.50 -14.96 19.12
N GLU A 20 -5.20 -13.87 19.45
CA GLU A 20 -5.64 -12.87 18.46
C GLU A 20 -4.44 -12.15 17.83
N GLU A 21 -3.49 -11.69 18.64
CA GLU A 21 -2.28 -11.03 18.15
C GLU A 21 -1.47 -11.94 17.22
N GLN A 22 -1.30 -13.22 17.58
CA GLN A 22 -0.61 -14.19 16.74
C GLN A 22 -1.34 -14.41 15.41
N ALA A 23 -2.67 -14.53 15.42
CA ALA A 23 -3.46 -14.67 14.19
C ALA A 23 -3.34 -13.44 13.28
N LEU A 24 -3.34 -12.23 13.85
CA LEU A 24 -3.13 -10.98 13.12
C LEU A 24 -1.71 -10.91 12.54
N ARG A 25 -0.69 -11.33 13.28
CA ARG A 25 0.70 -11.39 12.79
C ARG A 25 0.85 -12.37 11.63
N GLU A 26 0.19 -13.53 11.70
CA GLU A 26 0.18 -14.49 10.60
C GLU A 26 -0.54 -13.94 9.36
N LEU A 27 -1.66 -13.25 9.55
CA LEU A 27 -2.38 -12.60 8.47
C LEU A 27 -1.52 -11.50 7.82
N ALA A 28 -0.90 -10.65 8.64
CA ALA A 28 0.03 -9.61 8.18
C ALA A 28 1.24 -10.20 7.46
N GLY A 29 1.78 -11.34 7.92
CA GLY A 29 2.90 -12.04 7.29
C GLY A 29 2.57 -12.70 5.94
N ARG A 30 1.27 -12.85 5.61
CA ARG A 30 0.81 -13.33 4.29
C ARG A 30 0.79 -12.22 3.25
N ALA A 31 0.53 -10.97 3.67
CA ALA A 31 0.66 -9.80 2.81
C ALA A 31 2.14 -9.62 2.46
N LYS A 32 2.50 -9.90 1.20
CA LYS A 32 3.90 -9.98 0.74
C LYS A 32 4.19 -9.02 -0.39
N ALA A 33 3.45 -7.92 -0.47
CA ALA A 33 3.73 -6.87 -1.43
C ALA A 33 5.18 -6.39 -1.26
N LYS A 34 5.88 -6.27 -2.38
CA LYS A 34 7.25 -5.78 -2.44
C LYS A 34 7.29 -4.55 -3.30
N HIS A 35 8.29 -3.71 -3.10
CA HIS A 35 8.54 -2.59 -4.00
C HIS A 35 10.02 -2.45 -4.29
N LEU A 36 10.32 -1.72 -5.36
CA LEU A 36 11.65 -1.27 -5.71
C LEU A 36 11.57 0.11 -6.34
N ILE A 37 12.73 0.79 -6.39
CA ILE A 37 12.91 2.02 -7.15
C ILE A 37 13.67 1.66 -8.43
N ALA A 38 13.09 1.97 -9.59
CA ALA A 38 13.68 1.75 -10.91
C ALA A 38 13.73 3.08 -11.66
N GLY A 39 14.91 3.70 -11.74
CA GLY A 39 15.07 5.03 -12.32
C GLY A 39 14.28 6.07 -11.52
N SER A 40 13.36 6.78 -12.19
CA SER A 40 12.47 7.76 -11.57
C SER A 40 11.13 7.18 -11.12
N MET A 41 10.97 5.86 -11.13
CA MET A 41 9.70 5.18 -10.85
C MET A 41 9.78 4.34 -9.57
N PHE A 42 8.69 4.37 -8.82
CA PHE A 42 8.33 3.38 -7.82
C PHE A 42 7.59 2.23 -8.52
N VAL A 43 8.05 0.99 -8.27
CA VAL A 43 7.38 -0.21 -8.79
C VAL A 43 6.96 -1.07 -7.61
N GLY A 44 5.66 -1.13 -7.36
CA GLY A 44 5.04 -2.06 -6.42
C GLY A 44 4.70 -3.38 -7.10
N ARG A 45 4.85 -4.49 -6.39
CA ARG A 45 4.46 -5.83 -6.81
C ARG A 45 3.67 -6.51 -5.71
N PHE A 46 2.42 -6.83 -5.99
CA PHE A 46 1.54 -7.59 -5.12
C PHE A 46 2.00 -9.05 -4.99
N SER A 47 1.45 -9.77 -4.02
CA SER A 47 1.81 -11.17 -3.75
C SER A 47 1.43 -12.12 -4.89
N ASP A 48 0.41 -11.78 -5.69
CA ASP A 48 -0.01 -12.52 -6.88
C ASP A 48 0.89 -12.26 -8.11
N GLY A 49 1.78 -11.28 -8.02
CA GLY A 49 2.74 -10.91 -9.06
C GLY A 49 2.33 -9.71 -9.92
N VAL A 50 1.11 -9.19 -9.79
CA VAL A 50 0.65 -7.96 -10.44
C VAL A 50 1.52 -6.80 -9.98
N ARG A 51 1.75 -5.85 -10.88
CA ARG A 51 2.61 -4.68 -10.62
C ARG A 51 1.85 -3.39 -10.85
N ILE A 52 2.15 -2.43 -9.98
CA ILE A 52 1.80 -1.03 -10.14
C ILE A 52 3.04 -0.17 -10.26
N THR A 53 2.99 0.85 -11.12
CA THR A 53 4.12 1.73 -11.37
C THR A 53 3.70 3.18 -11.19
N LEU A 54 4.44 3.93 -10.36
CA LEU A 54 4.16 5.32 -10.02
C LEU A 54 5.42 6.20 -10.16
N PRO A 55 5.31 7.45 -10.62
CA PRO A 55 6.44 8.36 -10.73
C PRO A 55 6.87 8.89 -9.36
N LEU A 56 8.18 8.94 -9.09
CA LEU A 56 8.73 9.57 -7.88
C LEU A 56 9.07 11.06 -8.09
N GLN A 57 9.07 11.53 -9.33
CA GLN A 57 9.24 12.94 -9.67
C GLN A 57 7.88 13.55 -10.00
N LEU A 58 7.30 14.23 -9.01
CA LEU A 58 6.01 14.88 -9.14
C LEU A 58 6.19 16.37 -9.45
N THR A 59 5.38 16.88 -10.38
CA THR A 59 5.20 18.34 -10.50
C THR A 59 4.42 18.87 -9.29
N VAL A 60 4.58 20.15 -8.96
CA VAL A 60 3.80 20.81 -7.89
C VAL A 60 2.29 20.65 -8.12
N GLY A 61 1.83 20.66 -9.38
CA GLY A 61 0.44 20.44 -9.75
C GLY A 61 -0.05 19.03 -9.39
N GLN A 62 0.76 18.00 -9.66
CA GLN A 62 0.44 16.62 -9.29
C GLN A 62 0.44 16.44 -7.77
N PHE A 63 1.43 17.00 -7.07
CA PHE A 63 1.50 16.95 -5.61
C PHE A 63 0.28 17.58 -4.94
N ARG A 64 -0.17 18.75 -5.42
CA ARG A 64 -1.40 19.40 -4.92
C ARG A 64 -2.65 18.57 -5.14
N ARG A 65 -2.76 17.90 -6.29
CA ARG A 65 -3.91 17.03 -6.60
C ARG A 65 -3.97 15.84 -5.66
N VAL A 66 -2.83 15.19 -5.41
CA VAL A 66 -2.73 14.07 -4.45
C VAL A 66 -3.05 14.52 -3.04
N GLY A 67 -2.48 15.64 -2.59
CA GLY A 67 -2.76 16.18 -1.26
C GLY A 67 -4.21 16.67 -1.07
N GLY A 68 -4.89 17.03 -2.16
CA GLY A 68 -6.31 17.40 -2.16
C GLY A 68 -7.28 16.21 -2.11
N LEU A 69 -6.80 14.96 -2.20
CA LEU A 69 -7.63 13.75 -2.07
C LEU A 69 -7.93 13.37 -0.61
N SER A 70 -7.65 14.26 0.34
CA SER A 70 -7.82 14.01 1.78
C SER A 70 -9.27 13.80 2.22
N GLU A 71 -10.24 14.01 1.33
CA GLU A 71 -11.68 13.84 1.58
C GLU A 71 -12.27 12.53 1.02
N ALA A 72 -11.49 11.72 0.30
CA ALA A 72 -11.94 10.42 -0.24
C ALA A 72 -11.75 9.29 0.79
N ASP A 73 -12.68 8.34 0.82
CA ASP A 73 -12.58 7.12 1.64
C ASP A 73 -11.41 6.25 1.17
N GLY A 74 -10.75 5.55 2.11
CA GLY A 74 -9.39 5.00 1.96
C GLY A 74 -9.03 4.30 0.63
N ILE A 75 -9.93 3.47 0.05
CA ILE A 75 -9.67 2.81 -1.26
C ILE A 75 -9.80 3.80 -2.42
N ASP A 76 -10.84 4.62 -2.43
CA ASP A 76 -11.08 5.60 -3.49
C ASP A 76 -9.93 6.59 -3.59
N GLN A 77 -9.35 6.96 -2.45
CA GLN A 77 -8.12 7.75 -2.41
C GLN A 77 -6.96 7.04 -3.12
N PHE A 78 -6.72 5.76 -2.85
CA PHE A 78 -5.65 5.00 -3.50
C PHE A 78 -5.86 4.83 -5.00
N THR A 79 -7.08 4.51 -5.43
CA THR A 79 -7.43 4.41 -6.84
C THR A 79 -7.23 5.75 -7.56
N GLN A 80 -7.65 6.85 -6.96
CA GLN A 80 -7.44 8.20 -7.52
C GLN A 80 -5.96 8.58 -7.61
N ILE A 81 -5.13 8.21 -6.61
CA ILE A 81 -3.67 8.41 -6.67
C ILE A 81 -3.10 7.67 -7.88
N VAL A 82 -3.46 6.40 -8.08
CA VAL A 82 -2.94 5.61 -9.21
C VAL A 82 -3.47 6.11 -10.55
N GLN A 83 -4.72 6.58 -10.63
CA GLN A 83 -5.25 7.20 -11.85
C GLN A 83 -4.52 8.51 -12.19
N LEU A 84 -4.26 9.37 -11.19
CA LEU A 84 -3.64 10.68 -11.39
C LEU A 84 -2.15 10.61 -11.70
N LEU A 85 -1.45 9.64 -11.12
CA LEU A 85 0.01 9.55 -11.21
C LEU A 85 0.48 8.41 -12.11
N GLY A 86 -0.29 7.34 -12.19
CA GLY A 86 -0.09 6.24 -13.13
C GLY A 86 -0.93 6.45 -14.39
N ASN A 87 -1.70 5.42 -14.74
CA ASN A 87 -2.68 5.46 -15.82
C ASN A 87 -3.94 4.67 -15.41
N GLU A 88 -5.04 4.81 -16.14
CA GLU A 88 -6.30 4.10 -15.84
C GLU A 88 -6.12 2.57 -15.80
N THR A 89 -5.20 2.02 -16.60
CA THR A 89 -4.88 0.58 -16.61
C THR A 89 -4.19 0.13 -15.33
N GLU A 90 -3.32 0.95 -14.74
CA GLU A 90 -2.70 0.67 -13.44
C GLU A 90 -3.73 0.76 -12.31
N ALA A 91 -4.69 1.68 -12.41
CA ALA A 91 -5.72 1.85 -11.40
C ALA A 91 -6.71 0.69 -11.37
N ALA A 92 -7.15 0.21 -12.54
CA ALA A 92 -8.06 -0.93 -12.66
C ALA A 92 -7.48 -2.24 -12.08
N LYS A 93 -6.15 -2.33 -11.92
CA LYS A 93 -5.54 -3.49 -11.27
C LYS A 93 -5.93 -3.58 -9.79
N LEU A 94 -6.11 -2.44 -9.11
CA LEU A 94 -6.33 -2.39 -7.66
C LEU A 94 -7.64 -3.05 -7.22
N ASP A 95 -8.67 -3.09 -8.10
CA ASP A 95 -10.00 -3.62 -7.79
C ASP A 95 -9.98 -5.10 -7.41
N HIS A 96 -8.94 -5.82 -7.80
CA HIS A 96 -8.77 -7.25 -7.55
C HIS A 96 -7.71 -7.56 -6.49
N GLU A 97 -7.01 -6.55 -5.98
CA GLU A 97 -5.90 -6.73 -5.06
C GLU A 97 -6.34 -6.74 -3.59
N PRO A 98 -5.61 -7.43 -2.70
CA PRO A 98 -5.87 -7.36 -1.27
C PRO A 98 -5.69 -5.92 -0.75
N PHE A 99 -6.73 -5.37 -0.12
CA PHE A 99 -6.69 -4.00 0.42
C PHE A 99 -5.48 -3.75 1.33
N THR A 100 -5.09 -4.72 2.15
CA THR A 100 -3.91 -4.62 3.02
C THR A 100 -2.62 -4.40 2.25
N GLU A 101 -2.48 -5.01 1.07
CA GLU A 101 -1.30 -4.82 0.22
C GLU A 101 -1.34 -3.49 -0.54
N VAL A 102 -2.53 -3.07 -0.98
CA VAL A 102 -2.75 -1.74 -1.56
C VAL A 102 -2.39 -0.65 -0.53
N ALA A 103 -2.88 -0.77 0.70
CA ALA A 103 -2.56 0.13 1.80
C ALA A 103 -1.07 0.12 2.15
N GLN A 104 -0.43 -1.04 2.15
CA GLN A 104 1.01 -1.15 2.37
C GLN A 104 1.82 -0.39 1.30
N LEU A 105 1.47 -0.57 0.02
CA LEU A 105 2.20 0.06 -1.08
C LEU A 105 1.90 1.56 -1.21
N LEU A 106 0.63 1.94 -1.19
CA LEU A 106 0.17 3.30 -1.51
C LEU A 106 0.01 4.19 -0.28
N GLY A 107 -0.35 3.61 0.87
CA GLY A 107 -0.49 4.33 2.13
C GLY A 107 0.81 4.53 2.90
N SER A 108 1.83 3.70 2.64
CA SER A 108 3.12 3.77 3.36
C SER A 108 4.33 3.78 2.41
N ALA A 109 4.56 2.71 1.64
CA ALA A 109 5.84 2.56 0.93
C ALA A 109 6.10 3.65 -0.13
N TYR A 110 5.08 4.05 -0.89
CA TYR A 110 5.19 5.07 -1.92
C TYR A 110 5.38 6.49 -1.33
N PRO A 111 4.56 6.96 -0.36
CA PRO A 111 4.83 8.21 0.37
C PRO A 111 6.23 8.26 1.00
N ASP A 112 6.67 7.17 1.63
CA ASP A 112 8.01 7.07 2.22
C ASP A 112 9.11 7.23 1.17
N ALA A 113 8.94 6.64 -0.01
CA ALA A 113 9.88 6.78 -1.12
C ALA A 113 9.95 8.23 -1.62
N LEU A 114 8.81 8.92 -1.75
CA LEU A 114 8.77 10.34 -2.10
C LEU A 114 9.49 11.21 -1.05
N GLN A 115 9.23 10.97 0.23
CA GLN A 115 9.88 11.70 1.32
C GLN A 115 11.40 11.51 1.30
N LYS A 116 11.88 10.28 1.08
CA LYS A 116 13.32 9.98 0.95
C LYS A 116 13.95 10.72 -0.23
N VAL A 117 13.28 10.76 -1.38
CA VAL A 117 13.76 11.54 -2.55
C VAL A 117 13.89 13.02 -2.20
N ILE A 118 12.89 13.59 -1.52
CA ILE A 118 12.90 15.00 -1.08
C ILE A 118 14.07 15.26 -0.11
N GLN A 119 14.21 14.44 0.94
CA GLN A 119 15.30 14.55 1.92
C GLN A 119 16.69 14.50 1.26
N LEU A 120 16.91 13.52 0.38
CA LEU A 120 18.17 13.38 -0.35
C LEU A 120 18.42 14.58 -1.27
N SER A 121 17.38 15.11 -1.92
CA SER A 121 17.49 16.30 -2.78
C SER A 121 17.84 17.58 -2.03
N MET A 122 17.42 17.69 -0.76
CA MET A 122 17.72 18.83 0.11
C MET A 122 19.13 18.73 0.75
N GLY A 123 19.88 17.67 0.46
CA GLY A 123 21.24 17.50 0.98
C GLY A 123 21.30 16.88 2.37
N GLU A 124 20.22 16.33 2.92
CA GLU A 124 20.25 15.50 4.13
C GLU A 124 20.79 14.08 3.83
N SER A 125 21.76 13.99 2.92
CA SER A 125 22.70 12.86 2.94
C SER A 125 23.48 13.01 4.23
N LYS A 126 23.21 12.12 5.20
CA LYS A 126 23.95 12.02 6.46
C LYS A 126 25.43 12.39 6.22
N ALA A 127 25.84 13.53 6.74
CA ALA A 127 27.24 13.74 7.03
C ALA A 127 27.64 12.62 8.00
N SER A 128 28.56 11.78 7.52
CA SER A 128 29.33 10.70 8.17
C SER A 128 29.09 10.44 9.65
#